data_AF-A0A964L9L2-F1
#
_entry.id   AF-A0A964L9L2-F1
#
_cell.length_a   1.000
_cell.length_b   1.000
_cell.length_c   1.000
_cell.angle_alpha   90.00
_cell.angle_beta   90.00
_cell.angle_gamma   90.00
#
_symmetry.space_group_name_H-M   'P 1'
#
loop_
_entity.id
_entity.type
_entity.pdbx_description
1 polymer ?
#
loop_
_entity_poly.entity_id
_entity_poly.type
_entity_poly.pdbx_seq_one_letter_code
_entity_poly.pdbx_strand_id
1 'polypeptide(L)'
;MPRAPKRPATAITAGVILIVYGALLLICSFCGGAAMMIKPPDQAGVEKMLQKEMPGYQIADLVNIGTNLVIGVGMIAAGVGVFQLMQSARITAYFLTAVQLVKSVVYSAYTAVVVFPVMQRVMAEQMKNNAPMPPNMDAIFQGSMLVGLILGLLIPLAFCLPIMVCLSLQSARKAFAGVNDAGPPEDDHRAKRDDYDDDYDDGYGSPRGGPKSPPDTGITDRP
;
A
#
# COMPACT_ATOMS: atom_id res chain seq x y z
N MET A 1 -24.27 14.20 26.60
CA MET A 1 -23.11 13.30 26.40
C MET A 1 -22.17 13.93 25.38
N PRO A 2 -20.88 14.12 25.67
CA PRO A 2 -19.93 14.69 24.71
C PRO A 2 -19.85 13.76 23.49
N ARG A 3 -20.01 14.30 22.27
CA ARG A 3 -19.85 13.52 21.05
C ARG A 3 -18.38 13.10 20.92
N ALA A 4 -18.13 11.83 20.57
CA ALA A 4 -16.78 11.34 20.32
C ALA A 4 -16.12 12.14 19.18
N PRO A 5 -14.83 12.50 19.29
CA PRO A 5 -14.14 13.27 18.26
C PRO A 5 -14.14 12.52 16.93
N LYS A 6 -14.45 13.24 15.84
CA LYS A 6 -14.50 12.68 14.49
C LYS A 6 -13.08 12.32 14.04
N ARG A 7 -12.84 11.04 13.73
CA ARG A 7 -11.52 10.58 13.26
C ARG A 7 -11.26 11.16 11.86
N PRO A 8 -10.07 11.73 11.59
CA PRO A 8 -9.75 12.24 10.27
C PRO A 8 -9.71 11.09 9.26
N ALA A 9 -10.41 11.24 8.14
CA ALA A 9 -10.46 10.23 7.08
C ALA A 9 -9.05 9.87 6.57
N THR A 10 -8.12 10.83 6.59
CA THR A 10 -6.73 10.64 6.15
C THR A 10 -5.94 9.65 7.02
N ALA A 11 -6.19 9.59 8.34
CA ALA A 11 -5.54 8.61 9.20
C ALA A 11 -6.06 7.20 8.93
N ILE A 12 -7.37 7.09 8.63
CA ILE A 12 -8.00 5.82 8.32
C ILE A 12 -7.45 5.27 7.01
N THR A 13 -7.38 6.08 5.94
CA THR A 13 -6.82 5.64 4.66
C THR A 13 -5.36 5.25 4.76
N ALA A 14 -4.53 6.03 5.47
CA ALA A 14 -3.13 5.70 5.68
C ALA A 14 -2.95 4.37 6.43
N GLY A 15 -3.75 4.13 7.48
CA GLY A 15 -3.73 2.87 8.24
C GLY A 15 -4.12 1.67 7.39
N VAL A 16 -5.17 1.79 6.56
CA VAL A 16 -5.60 0.71 5.65
C VAL A 16 -4.52 0.41 4.62
N ILE A 17 -3.92 1.42 3.98
CA ILE A 17 -2.87 1.21 2.98
C ILE A 17 -1.64 0.54 3.60
N LEU A 18 -1.24 0.92 4.82
CA LEU A 18 -0.15 0.27 5.56
C LEU A 18 -0.42 -1.21 5.83
N ILE A 19 -1.66 -1.56 6.24
CA ILE A 19 -2.03 -2.94 6.52
C ILE A 19 -2.06 -3.77 5.24
N VAL A 20 -2.68 -3.26 4.17
CA VAL A 20 -2.75 -3.95 2.87
C VAL A 20 -1.35 -4.18 2.31
N TYR A 21 -0.49 -3.16 2.35
CA TYR A 21 0.88 -3.28 1.88
C TYR A 21 1.72 -4.23 2.75
N GLY A 22 1.58 -4.16 4.07
CA GLY A 22 2.22 -5.09 5.00
C GLY A 22 1.78 -6.54 4.77
N ALA A 23 0.48 -6.78 4.56
CA ALA A 23 -0.04 -8.11 4.24
C ALA A 23 0.50 -8.63 2.91
N LEU A 24 0.58 -7.78 1.88
CA LEU A 24 1.16 -8.14 0.59
C LEU A 24 2.63 -8.54 0.72
N LEU A 25 3.42 -7.80 1.52
CA LEU A 25 4.81 -8.17 1.81
C LEU A 25 4.92 -9.54 2.51
N LEU A 26 4.03 -9.84 3.46
CA LEU A 26 4.02 -11.14 4.14
C LEU A 26 3.67 -12.28 3.18
N ILE A 27 2.65 -12.09 2.34
CA ILE A 27 2.25 -13.08 1.32
C ILE A 27 3.41 -13.31 0.35
N CYS A 28 4.02 -12.25 -0.18
CA CYS A 28 5.17 -12.38 -1.09
C CYS A 28 6.36 -13.09 -0.43
N SER A 29 6.65 -12.79 0.84
CA SER A 29 7.73 -13.44 1.58
C SER A 29 7.44 -14.93 1.81
N PHE A 30 6.19 -15.25 2.13
CA PHE A 30 5.75 -16.63 2.30
C PHE A 30 5.81 -17.41 0.99
N CYS A 31 5.35 -16.82 -0.12
CA CYS A 31 5.44 -17.42 -1.45
C CYS A 31 6.89 -17.67 -1.88
N GLY A 32 7.79 -16.69 -1.66
CA GLY A 32 9.22 -16.83 -1.97
C GLY A 32 9.88 -17.93 -1.13
N GLY A 33 9.59 -17.97 0.16
CA GLY A 33 10.09 -19.02 1.05
C GLY A 33 9.57 -20.41 0.69
N ALA A 34 8.28 -20.53 0.34
CA ALA A 34 7.68 -21.80 -0.07
C ALA A 34 8.26 -22.29 -1.41
N ALA A 35 8.48 -21.38 -2.38
CA ALA A 35 9.13 -21.71 -3.65
C ALA A 35 10.56 -22.26 -3.44
N MET A 36 11.28 -21.80 -2.42
CA MET A 36 12.59 -22.37 -2.08
C MET A 36 12.53 -23.79 -1.51
N MET A 37 11.41 -24.20 -0.92
CA MET A 37 11.23 -25.55 -0.38
C MET A 37 10.77 -26.54 -1.45
N ILE A 38 10.03 -26.08 -2.45
CA ILE A 38 9.45 -26.92 -3.52
C ILE A 38 10.26 -26.71 -4.80
N LYS A 39 11.53 -27.13 -4.80
CA LYS A 39 12.36 -27.04 -6.00
C LYS A 39 12.24 -28.32 -6.82
N PRO A 40 11.77 -28.25 -8.08
CA PRO A 40 11.77 -29.41 -8.96
C PRO A 40 13.22 -29.86 -9.25
N PRO A 41 13.45 -31.17 -9.44
CA PRO A 41 14.80 -31.72 -9.62
C PRO A 41 15.56 -31.13 -10.82
N ASP A 42 14.86 -30.66 -11.86
CA ASP A 42 15.47 -30.01 -13.03
C ASP A 42 16.13 -28.65 -12.69
N GLN A 43 15.63 -27.92 -11.69
CA GLN A 43 16.21 -26.64 -11.30
C GLN A 43 17.44 -26.79 -10.40
N ALA A 44 17.62 -27.96 -9.78
CA ALA A 44 18.76 -28.22 -8.89
C ALA A 44 20.11 -28.11 -9.61
N GLY A 45 20.15 -28.37 -10.93
CA GLY A 45 21.37 -28.21 -11.73
C GLY A 45 21.79 -26.76 -11.90
N VAL A 46 20.83 -25.88 -12.21
CA VAL A 46 21.07 -24.42 -12.35
C VAL A 46 21.57 -23.84 -11.03
N GLU A 47 20.95 -24.22 -9.92
CA GLU A 47 21.30 -23.68 -8.61
C GLU A 47 22.66 -24.12 -8.13
N LYS A 48 23.08 -25.35 -8.42
CA LYS A 48 24.44 -25.80 -8.08
C LYS A 48 25.50 -24.98 -8.83
N MET A 49 25.24 -24.65 -10.09
CA MET A 49 26.12 -23.74 -10.84
C MET A 49 26.09 -22.33 -10.26
N LEU A 50 24.91 -21.82 -9.91
CA LEU A 50 24.75 -20.49 -9.33
C LEU A 50 25.39 -20.37 -7.93
N GLN A 51 25.26 -21.40 -7.09
CA GLN A 51 25.91 -21.48 -5.77
C GLN A 51 27.43 -21.51 -5.88
N LYS A 52 27.96 -22.16 -6.93
CA LYS A 52 29.40 -22.21 -7.17
C LYS A 52 29.96 -20.84 -7.54
N GLU A 53 29.23 -20.08 -8.36
CA GLU A 53 29.62 -18.72 -8.77
C GLU A 53 29.34 -17.67 -7.68
N MET A 54 28.29 -17.87 -6.87
CA MET A 54 27.86 -16.92 -5.84
C MET A 54 27.38 -17.64 -4.55
N PRO A 55 28.30 -18.09 -3.67
CA PRO A 55 27.93 -18.75 -2.42
C PRO A 55 27.16 -17.82 -1.46
N GLY A 56 27.23 -16.50 -1.65
CA GLY A 56 26.47 -15.53 -0.86
C GLY A 56 25.02 -15.32 -1.28
N TYR A 57 24.59 -15.84 -2.45
CA TYR A 57 23.26 -15.54 -3.00
C TYR A 57 22.12 -16.05 -2.09
N GLN A 58 22.25 -17.28 -1.57
CA GLN A 58 21.23 -17.86 -0.70
C GLN A 58 21.07 -17.10 0.62
N ILE A 59 22.19 -16.62 1.19
CA ILE A 59 22.17 -15.85 2.43
C ILE A 59 21.52 -14.49 2.17
N ALA A 60 21.87 -13.83 1.06
CA ALA A 60 21.27 -12.56 0.69
C ALA A 60 19.75 -12.67 0.52
N ASP A 61 19.28 -13.74 -0.11
CA ASP A 61 17.85 -13.93 -0.33
C ASP A 61 17.11 -14.32 0.96
N LEU A 62 17.70 -15.16 1.81
CA LEU A 62 17.17 -15.46 3.14
C LEU A 62 17.07 -14.20 4.02
N VAL A 63 18.09 -13.35 4.01
CA VAL A 63 18.08 -12.06 4.69
C VAL A 63 17.01 -11.15 4.11
N ASN A 64 16.82 -11.16 2.79
CA ASN A 64 15.78 -10.37 2.14
C ASN A 64 14.37 -10.81 2.57
N ILE A 65 14.08 -12.11 2.56
CA ILE A 65 12.83 -12.71 3.03
C ILE A 65 12.60 -12.37 4.51
N GLY A 66 13.60 -12.61 5.36
CA GLY A 66 13.50 -12.31 6.80
C GLY A 66 13.25 -10.83 7.07
N THR A 67 13.95 -9.95 6.38
CA THR A 67 13.77 -8.50 6.52
C THR A 67 12.40 -8.04 6.01
N ASN A 68 11.89 -8.62 4.90
CA ASN A 68 10.53 -8.32 4.41
C ASN A 68 9.46 -8.77 5.41
N LEU A 69 9.66 -9.91 6.06
CA LEU A 69 8.75 -10.41 7.08
C LEU A 69 8.71 -9.47 8.30
N VAL A 70 9.88 -9.06 8.79
CA VAL A 70 9.98 -8.10 9.92
C VAL A 70 9.36 -6.75 9.56
N ILE A 71 9.65 -6.21 8.38
CA ILE A 71 9.07 -4.94 7.92
C ILE A 71 7.56 -5.08 7.72
N GLY A 72 7.08 -6.19 7.15
CA GLY A 72 5.65 -6.45 6.92
C GLY A 72 4.87 -6.49 8.23
N VAL A 73 5.34 -7.24 9.23
CA VAL A 73 4.74 -7.26 10.58
C VAL A 73 4.79 -5.87 11.21
N GLY A 74 5.93 -5.16 11.09
CA GLY A 74 6.08 -3.80 11.58
C GLY A 74 5.08 -2.83 10.95
N MET A 75 4.82 -2.94 9.65
CA MET A 75 3.86 -2.09 8.94
C MET A 75 2.42 -2.36 9.36
N ILE A 76 2.06 -3.63 9.61
CA ILE A 76 0.74 -3.98 10.16
C ILE A 76 0.57 -3.42 11.58
N ALA A 77 1.57 -3.61 12.45
CA ALA A 77 1.56 -3.07 13.81
C ALA A 77 1.47 -1.54 13.81
N ALA A 78 2.23 -0.87 12.93
CA ALA A 78 2.16 0.57 12.75
C ALA A 78 0.79 1.02 12.21
N GLY A 79 0.18 0.27 11.27
CA GLY A 79 -1.16 0.53 10.78
C GLY A 79 -2.23 0.46 11.87
N VAL A 80 -2.16 -0.54 12.75
CA VAL A 80 -3.03 -0.64 13.94
C VAL A 80 -2.79 0.52 14.90
N GLY A 81 -1.53 0.90 15.14
CA GLY A 81 -1.18 2.05 15.98
C GLY A 81 -1.68 3.40 15.42
N VAL A 82 -1.70 3.54 14.09
CA VAL A 82 -2.27 4.72 13.41
C VAL A 82 -3.77 4.85 13.69
N PHE A 83 -4.51 3.74 13.80
CA PHE A 83 -5.94 3.79 14.18
C PHE A 83 -6.17 4.22 15.63
N GLN A 84 -5.19 4.03 16.52
CA GLN A 84 -5.24 4.50 17.90
C GLN A 84 -4.77 5.95 18.05
N LEU A 85 -4.46 6.64 16.94
CA LEU A 85 -3.94 8.01 16.93
C LEU A 85 -2.68 8.20 17.77
N MET A 86 -1.86 7.15 17.92
CA MET A 86 -0.61 7.23 18.66
C MET A 86 0.46 7.99 17.86
N GLN A 87 1.08 9.01 18.47
CA GLN A 87 2.14 9.79 17.81
C GLN A 87 3.36 8.93 17.48
N SER A 88 3.68 7.92 18.30
CA SER A 88 4.76 6.96 18.03
C SER A 88 4.53 6.14 16.76
N ALA A 89 3.27 5.75 16.48
CA ALA A 89 2.92 4.94 15.32
C ALA A 89 3.21 5.66 13.99
N ARG A 90 3.09 6.99 13.98
CA ARG A 90 3.45 7.81 12.82
C ARG A 90 4.95 7.80 12.54
N ILE A 91 5.78 7.93 13.59
CA ILE A 91 7.23 7.91 13.45
C ILE A 91 7.69 6.54 12.97
N THR A 92 7.14 5.47 13.55
CA THR A 92 7.48 4.10 13.12
C THR A 92 7.02 3.82 11.69
N ALA A 93 5.83 4.28 11.29
CA ALA A 93 5.36 4.13 9.91
C ALA A 93 6.28 4.85 8.91
N TYR A 94 6.72 6.07 9.24
CA TYR A 94 7.70 6.81 8.43
C TYR A 94 9.03 6.07 8.32
N PHE A 95 9.55 5.61 9.45
CA PHE A 95 10.83 4.89 9.47
C PHE A 95 10.77 3.59 8.66
N LEU A 96 9.72 2.79 8.85
CA LEU A 96 9.53 1.53 8.13
C LEU A 96 9.35 1.73 6.62
N THR A 97 8.57 2.73 6.20
CA THR A 97 8.40 3.05 4.78
C THR A 97 9.69 3.59 4.15
N ALA A 98 10.44 4.43 4.86
CA ALA A 98 11.74 4.92 4.37
C ALA A 98 12.77 3.80 4.25
N VAL A 99 12.89 2.93 5.28
CA VAL A 99 13.78 1.77 5.26
C VAL A 99 13.40 0.82 4.13
N GLN A 100 12.11 0.55 3.94
CA GLN A 100 11.62 -0.30 2.84
C GLN A 100 11.97 0.29 1.48
N LEU A 101 11.85 1.60 1.31
CA LEU A 101 12.21 2.27 0.06
C LEU A 101 13.71 2.15 -0.23
N VAL A 102 14.55 2.47 0.75
CA VAL A 102 16.02 2.35 0.61
C VAL A 102 16.41 0.91 0.30
N LYS A 103 15.85 -0.05 1.05
CA LYS A 103 16.07 -1.48 0.83
C LYS A 103 15.70 -1.90 -0.60
N SER A 104 14.54 -1.47 -1.09
CA SER A 104 14.07 -1.77 -2.45
C SER A 104 15.07 -1.28 -3.49
N VAL A 105 15.53 -0.03 -3.37
CA VAL A 105 16.52 0.56 -4.30
C VAL A 105 17.85 -0.19 -4.25
N VAL A 106 18.37 -0.49 -3.05
CA VAL A 106 19.64 -1.24 -2.89
C VAL A 106 19.53 -2.65 -3.48
N TYR A 107 18.42 -3.34 -3.22
CA TYR A 107 18.19 -4.69 -3.73
C TYR A 107 18.03 -4.70 -5.26
N SER A 108 17.29 -3.75 -5.83
CA SER A 108 17.16 -3.60 -7.28
C SER A 108 18.52 -3.29 -7.93
N ALA A 109 19.33 -2.42 -7.33
CA ALA A 109 20.67 -2.11 -7.82
C ALA A 109 21.61 -3.33 -7.74
N TYR A 110 21.60 -4.05 -6.63
CA TYR A 110 22.37 -5.29 -6.47
C TYR A 110 21.97 -6.34 -7.51
N THR A 111 20.67 -6.50 -7.74
CA THR A 111 20.14 -7.44 -8.75
C THR A 111 20.58 -7.04 -10.16
N ALA A 112 20.50 -5.75 -10.49
CA ALA A 112 20.93 -5.23 -11.80
C ALA A 112 22.44 -5.42 -12.06
N VAL A 113 23.28 -5.12 -11.06
CA VAL A 113 24.73 -5.07 -11.23
C VAL A 113 25.39 -6.43 -11.05
N VAL A 114 24.93 -7.24 -10.09
CA VAL A 114 25.59 -8.50 -9.70
C VAL A 114 24.86 -9.71 -10.25
N VAL A 115 23.53 -9.79 -10.05
CA VAL A 115 22.77 -10.99 -10.40
C VAL A 115 22.58 -11.11 -11.90
N PHE A 116 22.29 -10.01 -12.58
CA PHE A 116 22.05 -10.00 -14.03
C PHE A 116 23.22 -10.55 -14.87
N PRO A 117 24.46 -10.05 -14.74
CA PRO A 117 25.56 -10.55 -15.57
C PRO A 117 25.90 -12.01 -15.27
N VAL A 118 25.74 -12.47 -14.02
CA VAL A 118 26.00 -13.87 -13.67
C VAL A 118 24.93 -14.77 -14.29
N MET A 119 23.66 -14.38 -14.23
CA MET A 119 22.57 -15.13 -14.88
C MET A 119 22.78 -15.24 -16.39
N GLN A 120 23.24 -14.19 -17.06
CA GLN A 120 23.55 -14.24 -18.49
C GLN A 120 24.68 -15.24 -18.80
N ARG A 121 25.73 -15.30 -17.97
CA ARG A 121 26.83 -16.26 -18.15
C ARG A 121 26.37 -17.70 -17.95
N VAL A 122 25.66 -17.97 -16.86
CA VAL A 122 25.13 -19.30 -16.55
C VAL A 122 24.18 -19.77 -17.66
N MET A 123 23.31 -18.90 -18.14
CA MET A 123 22.38 -19.22 -19.23
C MET A 123 23.13 -19.50 -20.55
N ALA A 124 24.15 -18.72 -20.88
CA ALA A 124 24.98 -18.95 -22.06
C ALA A 124 25.76 -20.28 -22.00
N GLU A 125 26.21 -20.70 -20.81
CA GLU A 125 26.84 -22.00 -20.60
C GLU A 125 25.82 -23.15 -20.71
N GLN A 126 24.62 -22.98 -20.18
CA GLN A 126 23.55 -23.97 -20.34
C GLN A 126 23.14 -24.15 -21.80
N MET A 127 23.11 -23.09 -22.60
CA MET A 127 22.83 -23.19 -24.04
C MET A 127 23.92 -23.95 -24.81
N LYS A 128 25.17 -23.95 -24.32
CA LYS A 128 26.26 -24.73 -24.93
C LYS A 128 26.19 -26.22 -24.58
N ASN A 129 25.70 -26.54 -23.38
CA ASN A 129 25.69 -27.90 -22.84
C ASN A 129 24.37 -28.64 -23.07
N ASN A 130 23.24 -27.94 -23.20
CA ASN A 130 21.94 -28.52 -23.48
C ASN A 130 21.49 -28.25 -24.92
N ALA A 131 20.62 -29.12 -25.45
CA ALA A 131 20.06 -29.04 -26.79
C ALA A 131 19.52 -27.63 -27.13
N PRO A 132 19.52 -27.24 -28.43
CA PRO A 132 19.17 -25.89 -28.85
C PRO A 132 17.80 -25.47 -28.32
N MET A 133 17.78 -24.47 -27.44
CA MET A 133 16.54 -23.84 -27.01
C MET A 133 15.78 -23.30 -28.22
N PRO A 134 14.44 -23.22 -28.13
CA PRO A 134 13.64 -22.59 -29.18
C PRO A 134 14.19 -21.18 -29.47
N PRO A 135 14.39 -20.82 -30.74
CA PRO A 135 14.68 -19.43 -31.09
C PRO A 135 13.54 -18.58 -30.52
N ASN A 136 13.88 -17.53 -29.75
CA ASN A 136 13.03 -16.58 -29.01
C ASN A 136 13.01 -16.70 -27.47
N MET A 137 13.49 -17.79 -26.86
CA MET A 137 13.48 -17.89 -25.39
C MET A 137 14.39 -16.86 -24.69
N ASP A 138 15.51 -16.51 -25.31
CA ASP A 138 16.47 -15.55 -24.75
C ASP A 138 15.87 -14.14 -24.62
N ALA A 139 15.18 -13.66 -25.66
CA ALA A 139 14.51 -12.36 -25.64
C ALA A 139 13.37 -12.30 -24.61
N ILE A 140 12.60 -13.39 -24.46
CA ILE A 140 11.54 -13.47 -23.46
C ILE A 140 12.14 -13.46 -22.05
N PHE A 141 13.23 -14.18 -21.83
CA PHE A 141 13.89 -14.22 -20.52
C PHE A 141 14.45 -12.86 -20.14
N GLN A 142 15.20 -12.22 -21.03
CA GLN A 142 15.76 -10.88 -20.80
C GLN A 142 14.65 -9.83 -20.60
N GLY A 143 13.59 -9.89 -21.40
CA GLY A 143 12.44 -8.99 -21.29
C GLY A 143 11.69 -9.16 -19.96
N SER A 144 11.41 -10.39 -19.56
CA SER A 144 10.71 -10.68 -18.30
C SER A 144 11.52 -10.24 -17.08
N MET A 145 12.84 -10.37 -17.13
CA MET A 145 13.71 -9.93 -16.05
C MET A 145 13.74 -8.39 -15.93
N LEU A 146 13.85 -7.66 -17.05
CA LEU A 146 13.81 -6.20 -17.03
C LEU A 146 12.46 -5.69 -16.51
N VAL A 147 11.36 -6.28 -17.00
CA VAL A 147 10.01 -5.97 -16.54
C VAL A 147 9.87 -6.27 -15.04
N GLY A 148 10.40 -7.40 -14.57
CA GLY A 148 10.41 -7.76 -13.16
C GLY A 148 11.16 -6.76 -12.28
N LEU A 149 12.30 -6.23 -12.76
CA LEU A 149 13.08 -5.22 -12.05
C LEU A 149 12.33 -3.89 -11.98
N ILE A 150 11.77 -3.43 -13.10
CA ILE A 150 10.99 -2.19 -13.18
C ILE A 150 9.76 -2.30 -12.28
N LEU A 151 9.01 -3.40 -12.37
CA LEU A 151 7.81 -3.63 -11.57
C LEU A 151 8.16 -3.76 -10.08
N GLY A 152 9.25 -4.45 -9.76
CA GLY A 152 9.78 -4.60 -8.40
C GLY A 152 10.19 -3.28 -7.75
N LEU A 153 10.57 -2.28 -8.54
CA LEU A 153 10.87 -0.92 -8.06
C LEU A 153 9.60 -0.05 -8.00
N LEU A 154 8.75 -0.12 -9.04
CA LEU A 154 7.56 0.72 -9.17
C LEU A 154 6.50 0.38 -8.13
N ILE A 155 6.27 -0.90 -7.81
CA ILE A 155 5.25 -1.30 -6.84
C ILE A 155 5.55 -0.69 -5.45
N PRO A 156 6.74 -0.90 -4.84
CA PRO A 156 7.08 -0.27 -3.57
C PRO A 156 6.99 1.26 -3.61
N LEU A 157 7.41 1.90 -4.72
CA LEU A 157 7.28 3.34 -4.88
C LEU A 157 5.81 3.78 -4.88
N ALA A 158 4.95 3.10 -5.64
CA ALA A 158 3.53 3.40 -5.77
C ALA A 158 2.78 3.27 -4.43
N PHE A 159 3.22 2.39 -3.53
CA PHE A 159 2.63 2.26 -2.19
C PHE A 159 3.30 3.18 -1.15
N CYS A 160 4.62 3.30 -1.15
CA CYS A 160 5.35 4.08 -0.13
C CYS A 160 5.13 5.58 -0.30
N LEU A 161 5.04 6.10 -1.53
CA LEU A 161 4.87 7.53 -1.76
C LEU A 161 3.52 8.06 -1.23
N PRO A 162 2.36 7.44 -1.54
CA PRO A 162 1.08 7.86 -0.96
C PRO A 162 1.07 7.78 0.55
N ILE A 163 1.65 6.73 1.16
CA ILE A 163 1.72 6.62 2.63
C ILE A 163 2.53 7.80 3.20
N MET A 164 3.72 8.09 2.64
CA MET A 164 4.54 9.22 3.09
C MET A 164 3.82 10.56 2.91
N VAL A 165 3.13 10.76 1.79
CA VAL A 165 2.36 11.98 1.51
C VAL A 165 1.20 12.11 2.49
N CYS A 166 0.38 11.07 2.66
CA CYS A 166 -0.75 11.06 3.58
C CYS A 166 -0.32 11.35 5.03
N LEU A 167 0.79 10.77 5.48
CA LEU A 167 1.34 11.03 6.82
C LEU A 167 2.00 12.43 6.94
N SER A 168 2.33 13.07 5.81
CA SER A 168 3.01 14.37 5.79
C SER A 168 2.05 15.54 5.87
N LEU A 169 0.81 15.33 5.40
CA LEU A 169 -0.26 16.32 5.39
C LEU A 169 -0.48 16.89 6.79
N GLN A 170 -0.63 18.22 6.83
CA GLN A 170 -0.83 18.95 8.08
C GLN A 170 -2.07 18.47 8.85
N SER A 171 -3.11 18.01 8.16
CA SER A 171 -4.32 17.44 8.78
C SER A 171 -4.00 16.21 9.62
N ALA A 172 -3.16 15.30 9.13
CA ALA A 172 -2.69 14.16 9.90
C ALA A 172 -1.86 14.64 11.09
N ARG A 173 -0.95 15.60 10.90
CA ARG A 173 -0.10 16.13 11.99
C ARG A 173 -0.94 16.72 13.14
N LYS A 174 -1.94 17.54 12.81
CA LYS A 174 -2.83 18.16 13.78
C LYS A 174 -3.62 17.11 14.58
N ALA A 175 -4.13 16.09 13.90
CA ALA A 175 -4.86 15.01 14.56
C ALA A 175 -4.01 14.21 15.55
N PHE A 176 -2.74 13.94 15.22
CA PHE A 176 -1.83 13.26 16.13
C PHE A 176 -1.33 14.14 17.28
N ALA A 177 -1.34 15.47 17.11
CA ALA A 177 -0.93 16.41 18.16
C ALA A 177 -1.97 16.55 19.29
N GLY A 178 -3.12 15.86 19.20
CA GLY A 178 -4.22 16.03 20.15
C GLY A 178 -4.86 17.43 20.11
N VAL A 179 -4.45 18.27 19.16
CA VAL A 179 -5.10 19.54 18.84
C VAL A 179 -6.34 19.15 18.05
N ASN A 180 -7.37 18.73 18.78
CA ASN A 180 -8.72 18.77 18.28
C ASN A 180 -8.99 20.25 18.03
N ASP A 181 -8.74 20.71 16.80
CA ASP A 181 -9.37 21.90 16.26
C ASP A 181 -10.87 21.59 16.38
N ALA A 182 -11.46 21.89 17.53
CA ALA A 182 -12.85 22.24 17.64
C ALA A 182 -12.96 23.53 16.82
N GLY A 183 -12.94 23.35 15.49
CA GLY A 183 -13.23 24.43 14.58
C GLY A 183 -14.53 25.08 15.06
N PRO A 184 -14.68 26.40 14.89
CA PRO A 184 -15.95 27.06 15.18
C PRO A 184 -17.04 26.19 14.57
N PRO A 185 -18.09 25.84 15.34
CA PRO A 185 -19.08 24.85 14.93
C PRO A 185 -19.45 25.16 13.49
N GLU A 186 -19.03 24.30 12.55
CA GLU A 186 -19.42 24.45 11.17
C GLU A 186 -20.94 24.31 11.22
N ASP A 187 -21.61 25.45 11.11
CA ASP A 187 -23.06 25.55 11.13
C ASP A 187 -23.59 24.48 10.19
N ASP A 188 -24.53 23.72 10.75
CA ASP A 188 -25.02 22.41 10.38
C ASP A 188 -25.78 22.39 9.03
N HIS A 189 -25.24 23.03 8.00
CA HIS A 189 -25.79 23.04 6.66
C HIS A 189 -25.66 21.69 5.96
N ARG A 190 -24.86 20.76 6.52
CA ARG A 190 -24.73 19.39 5.99
C ARG A 190 -25.77 18.41 6.56
N ALA A 191 -26.30 18.63 7.77
CA ALA A 191 -27.46 17.86 8.24
C ALA A 191 -28.73 18.12 7.42
N LYS A 192 -28.79 19.22 6.66
CA LYS A 192 -29.94 19.52 5.78
C LYS A 192 -29.90 18.81 4.42
N ARG A 193 -28.86 18.02 4.12
CA ARG A 193 -28.70 17.38 2.79
C ARG A 193 -28.93 15.87 2.79
N ASP A 194 -29.01 15.23 3.96
CA ASP A 194 -29.34 13.81 4.10
C ASP A 194 -30.84 13.58 4.39
N ASP A 195 -31.67 14.64 4.32
CA ASP A 195 -33.14 14.59 4.53
C ASP A 195 -33.91 14.68 3.19
N TYR A 196 -33.28 14.31 2.07
CA TYR A 196 -33.80 14.51 0.72
C TYR A 196 -33.89 13.25 -0.16
N ASP A 197 -33.76 12.03 0.39
CA ASP A 197 -33.66 10.82 -0.45
C ASP A 197 -34.42 9.57 0.04
N ASP A 198 -35.49 9.70 0.84
CA ASP A 198 -36.37 8.56 1.20
C ASP A 198 -37.85 8.74 0.78
N ASP A 199 -38.15 9.62 -0.19
CA ASP A 199 -39.51 9.77 -0.77
C ASP A 199 -39.55 9.42 -2.28
N TYR A 200 -38.97 8.27 -2.67
CA TYR A 200 -39.45 7.51 -3.84
C TYR A 200 -40.55 6.57 -3.32
N ASP A 201 -41.79 7.06 -3.21
CA ASP A 201 -42.84 6.91 -4.23
C ASP A 201 -43.21 5.44 -4.55
N ASP A 202 -43.43 4.65 -3.49
CA ASP A 202 -44.35 3.51 -3.55
C ASP A 202 -45.78 4.04 -3.37
N GLY A 203 -46.42 4.35 -4.49
CA GLY A 203 -47.77 4.87 -4.55
C GLY A 203 -48.80 3.95 -3.88
N TYR A 204 -49.22 4.32 -2.67
CA TYR A 204 -50.56 4.04 -2.16
C TYR A 204 -51.06 5.26 -1.39
N GLY A 205 -52.09 5.89 -1.95
CA GLY A 205 -52.55 7.23 -1.61
C GLY A 205 -52.86 7.46 -0.13
N SER A 206 -52.43 8.62 0.35
CA SER A 206 -52.96 9.22 1.58
C SER A 206 -53.47 10.64 1.30
N PRO A 207 -54.57 11.07 1.94
CA PRO A 207 -55.44 12.11 1.41
C PRO A 207 -55.10 13.52 1.91
N ARG A 208 -55.34 14.49 1.03
CA ARG A 208 -55.69 15.90 1.29
C ARG A 208 -54.63 16.77 1.98
N GLY A 209 -53.90 17.49 1.13
CA GLY A 209 -53.24 18.74 1.51
C GLY A 209 -54.23 19.76 2.07
N GLY A 210 -53.91 20.28 3.26
CA GLY A 210 -54.55 21.45 3.84
C GLY A 210 -54.07 22.74 3.17
N PRO A 211 -54.85 23.83 3.28
CA PRO A 211 -54.59 25.09 2.58
C PRO A 211 -53.32 25.77 3.12
N LYS A 212 -52.44 26.16 2.18
CA LYS A 212 -51.27 26.99 2.45
C LYS A 212 -51.70 28.38 2.93
N SER A 213 -51.20 28.78 4.09
CA SER A 213 -51.38 30.15 4.61
C SER A 213 -50.75 31.17 3.66
N PRO A 214 -51.38 32.36 3.48
CA PRO A 214 -50.89 33.39 2.56
C PRO A 214 -49.57 34.02 3.04
N PRO A 215 -48.74 34.51 2.11
CA PRO A 215 -47.43 35.08 2.42
C PRO A 215 -47.59 36.40 3.18
N ASP A 216 -46.94 36.48 4.33
CA ASP A 216 -46.80 37.67 5.16
C ASP A 216 -46.00 38.73 4.39
N THR A 217 -46.69 39.68 3.77
CA THR A 217 -46.08 40.82 3.10
C THR A 217 -45.64 41.82 4.17
N GLY A 218 -44.39 41.69 4.62
CA GLY A 218 -43.76 42.51 5.65
C GLY A 218 -43.64 44.00 5.31
N ILE A 219 -44.76 44.71 5.34
CA ILE A 219 -44.81 46.17 5.42
C ILE A 219 -44.95 46.52 6.90
N THR A 220 -43.82 46.83 7.53
CA THR A 220 -43.82 47.56 8.80
C THR A 220 -43.28 48.95 8.53
N ASP A 221 -44.14 49.81 8.01
CA ASP A 221 -43.92 51.25 8.07
C ASP A 221 -43.85 51.65 9.54
N ARG A 222 -42.71 52.22 9.94
CA ARG A 222 -42.57 52.94 11.21
C ARG A 222 -42.40 54.44 10.91
N PRO A 223 -43.08 55.30 11.71
CA PRO A 223 -43.17 56.74 11.51
C PRO A 223 -41.87 57.50 11.80
#